data_AF-A0A9D8CDA7-F1
#
_entry.id   AF-A0A9D8CDA7-F1
#
_cell.length_a   1.000
_cell.length_b   1.000
_cell.length_c   1.000
_cell.angle_alpha   90.00
_cell.angle_beta   90.00
_cell.angle_gamma   90.00
#
_symmetry.space_group_name_H-M   'P 1'
#
loop_
_entity.id
_entity.type
_entity.pdbx_description
1 polymer ?
#
loop_
_entity_poly.entity_id
_entity_poly.type
_entity_poly.pdbx_seq_one_letter_code
_entity_poly.pdbx_strand_id
1 'polypeptide(L)'
;MFRRGSLALGLSLAVLTSASAFAFDTVAYDKYLADFASLAAAYQKTKDEFKDVQAAYAKSAESTGVCAIGRWALLFEKPVKDMEAERKNLESAHAALRRKAAEVEAVRSEIEKQHRDVRARITPLGDQYWPELERVTERMRAQYMSAVKDKVMAAYGHYMDGVKTVIAFNSQYNAECGKAFPGNDVAKPAVENAAKKIGETAGWSKKIRDLIS
;
A
#
# COMPACT_ATOMS: atom_id res chain seq x y z
N MET A 1 -19.41 -74.52 -45.98
CA MET A 1 -19.99 -73.16 -46.05
C MET A 1 -19.45 -72.33 -44.90
N PHE A 2 -18.86 -71.19 -45.22
CA PHE A 2 -18.28 -70.21 -44.30
C PHE A 2 -19.36 -69.52 -43.45
N ARG A 3 -19.12 -69.39 -42.14
CA ARG A 3 -19.02 -68.08 -41.46
C ARG A 3 -18.54 -68.26 -40.02
N ARG A 4 -17.28 -67.87 -39.81
CA ARG A 4 -16.71 -67.54 -38.50
C ARG A 4 -17.31 -66.20 -38.06
N GLY A 5 -17.78 -66.14 -36.82
CA GLY A 5 -18.15 -64.90 -36.13
C GLY A 5 -17.64 -64.97 -34.70
N SER A 6 -16.40 -64.54 -34.51
CA SER A 6 -15.80 -64.24 -33.22
C SER A 6 -16.60 -63.15 -32.50
N LEU A 7 -16.76 -63.27 -31.18
CA LEU A 7 -16.83 -62.14 -30.24
C LEU A 7 -16.57 -62.68 -28.82
N ALA A 8 -15.29 -62.94 -28.57
CA ALA A 8 -14.70 -62.79 -27.25
C ALA A 8 -14.13 -61.36 -27.15
N LEU A 9 -14.01 -60.86 -25.92
CA LEU A 9 -13.45 -59.57 -25.47
C LEU A 9 -14.48 -58.50 -25.13
N GLY A 10 -14.68 -58.35 -23.83
CA GLY A 10 -15.34 -57.20 -23.21
C GLY A 10 -15.13 -57.19 -21.69
N LEU A 11 -13.96 -57.65 -21.21
CA LEU A 11 -13.56 -57.46 -19.82
C LEU A 11 -12.52 -56.35 -19.78
N SER A 12 -12.70 -55.45 -18.82
CA SER A 12 -11.71 -54.50 -18.30
C SER A 12 -11.45 -53.25 -19.15
N LEU A 13 -12.31 -52.23 -19.00
CA LEU A 13 -11.84 -50.83 -19.02
C LEU A 13 -12.83 -49.92 -18.26
N ALA A 14 -12.82 -50.01 -16.93
CA ALA A 14 -13.55 -49.05 -16.10
C ALA A 14 -12.90 -48.89 -14.73
N VAL A 15 -11.59 -48.63 -14.68
CA VAL A 15 -10.94 -48.03 -13.49
C VAL A 15 -9.80 -47.14 -13.98
N LEU A 16 -10.12 -45.93 -14.46
CA LEU A 16 -9.12 -44.87 -14.69
C LEU A 16 -9.79 -43.50 -14.84
N THR A 17 -10.70 -43.17 -13.93
CA THR A 17 -11.30 -41.82 -13.85
C THR A 17 -11.53 -41.43 -12.39
N SER A 18 -10.46 -41.08 -11.68
CA SER A 18 -10.56 -40.28 -10.44
C SER A 18 -9.25 -39.69 -9.92
N ALA A 19 -8.09 -39.96 -10.53
CA ALA A 19 -6.82 -39.35 -10.09
C ALA A 19 -6.58 -37.92 -10.63
N SER A 20 -7.32 -37.49 -11.65
CA SER A 20 -7.10 -36.22 -12.36
C SER A 20 -7.84 -35.01 -11.77
N ALA A 21 -8.73 -35.20 -10.80
CA ALA A 21 -9.40 -34.09 -10.10
C ALA A 21 -8.62 -33.56 -8.88
N PHE A 22 -7.67 -34.34 -8.35
CA PHE A 22 -6.82 -33.95 -7.21
C PHE A 22 -5.51 -33.25 -7.62
N ALA A 23 -5.28 -33.08 -8.92
CA ALA A 23 -4.15 -32.35 -9.49
C ALA A 23 -4.48 -30.87 -9.78
N PHE A 24 -5.66 -30.39 -9.37
CA PHE A 24 -5.85 -28.97 -9.07
C PHE A 24 -5.22 -28.70 -7.72
N ASP A 25 -4.19 -27.88 -7.52
CA ASP A 25 -3.12 -27.38 -8.37
C ASP A 25 -2.09 -26.91 -7.33
N THR A 26 -1.27 -27.84 -6.79
CA THR A 26 -0.28 -27.50 -5.75
C THR A 26 0.61 -26.33 -6.20
N VAL A 27 0.82 -26.21 -7.52
CA VAL A 27 1.53 -25.10 -8.16
C VAL A 27 0.81 -23.76 -8.00
N ALA A 28 -0.52 -23.70 -8.12
CA ALA A 28 -1.28 -22.47 -7.86
C ALA A 28 -1.21 -22.09 -6.37
N TYR A 29 -1.33 -23.06 -5.47
CA TYR A 29 -1.23 -22.83 -4.03
C TYR A 29 0.16 -22.31 -3.60
N ASP A 30 1.23 -22.93 -4.08
CA ASP A 30 2.60 -22.50 -3.79
C ASP A 30 2.89 -21.11 -4.34
N LYS A 31 2.34 -20.79 -5.53
CA LYS A 31 2.41 -19.44 -6.09
C LYS A 31 1.71 -18.42 -5.19
N TYR A 32 0.54 -18.75 -4.64
CA TYR A 32 -0.13 -17.85 -3.70
C TYR A 32 0.70 -17.61 -2.45
N LEU A 33 1.31 -18.64 -1.86
CA LEU A 33 2.21 -18.50 -0.71
C LEU A 33 3.40 -17.59 -1.01
N ALA A 34 3.99 -17.73 -2.19
CA ALA A 34 5.08 -16.85 -2.63
C ALA A 34 4.61 -15.39 -2.79
N ASP A 35 3.43 -15.16 -3.37
CA ASP A 35 2.84 -13.83 -3.51
C ASP A 35 2.58 -13.18 -2.14
N PHE A 36 2.12 -13.94 -1.13
CA PHE A 36 1.94 -13.45 0.23
C PHE A 36 3.26 -13.06 0.89
N ALA A 37 4.28 -13.91 0.78
CA ALA A 37 5.61 -13.62 1.35
C ALA A 37 6.22 -12.37 0.71
N SER A 38 6.09 -12.24 -0.61
CA SER A 38 6.54 -11.07 -1.37
C SER A 38 5.81 -9.80 -0.93
N LEU A 39 4.49 -9.84 -0.78
CA LEU A 39 3.72 -8.68 -0.32
C LEU A 39 4.07 -8.27 1.10
N ALA A 40 4.25 -9.24 2.02
CA ALA A 40 4.65 -8.95 3.40
C ALA A 40 6.03 -8.25 3.45
N ALA A 41 6.99 -8.72 2.65
CA ALA A 41 8.30 -8.08 2.53
C ALA A 41 8.20 -6.66 1.96
N ALA A 42 7.39 -6.47 0.91
CA ALA A 42 7.18 -5.17 0.29
C ALA A 42 6.50 -4.18 1.27
N TYR A 43 5.50 -4.63 2.01
CA TYR A 43 4.84 -3.81 3.03
C TYR A 43 5.81 -3.40 4.16
N GLN A 44 6.66 -4.33 4.61
CA GLN A 44 7.68 -4.02 5.60
C GLN A 44 8.67 -2.97 5.10
N LYS A 45 9.14 -3.10 3.86
CA LYS A 45 9.98 -2.09 3.21
C LYS A 45 9.32 -0.71 3.19
N THR A 46 8.05 -0.63 2.79
CA THR A 46 7.28 0.64 2.80
C THR A 46 7.20 1.24 4.21
N LYS A 47 7.03 0.42 5.26
CA LYS A 47 7.02 0.89 6.65
C LYS A 47 8.36 1.46 7.09
N ASP A 48 9.47 0.88 6.65
CA ASP A 48 10.80 1.36 7.01
C ASP A 48 11.16 2.64 6.24
N GLU A 49 10.88 2.71 4.94
CA GLU A 49 11.00 3.96 4.15
C GLU A 49 10.17 5.10 4.76
N PHE A 50 8.98 4.79 5.25
CA PHE A 50 8.11 5.74 5.93
C PHE A 50 8.75 6.32 7.20
N LYS A 51 9.43 5.49 8.01
CA LYS A 51 10.14 5.98 9.21
C LYS A 51 11.26 6.94 8.85
N ASP A 52 12.02 6.61 7.81
CA ASP A 52 13.13 7.45 7.34
C ASP A 52 12.62 8.82 6.87
N VAL A 53 11.51 8.85 6.13
CA VAL A 53 10.87 10.09 5.68
C VAL A 53 10.36 10.92 6.86
N GLN A 54 9.77 10.29 7.89
CA GLN A 54 9.35 11.01 9.11
C GLN A 54 10.54 11.62 9.86
N ALA A 55 11.65 10.89 9.99
CA ALA A 55 12.85 11.40 10.64
C ALA A 55 13.44 12.59 9.86
N ALA A 56 13.49 12.51 8.53
CA ALA A 56 13.93 13.61 7.66
C ALA A 56 13.02 14.85 7.80
N TYR A 57 11.71 14.64 7.96
CA TYR A 57 10.77 15.72 8.19
C TYR A 57 11.00 16.45 9.51
N ALA A 58 11.17 15.71 10.61
CA ALA A 58 11.43 16.30 11.93
C ALA A 58 12.66 17.23 11.90
N LYS A 59 13.74 16.78 11.25
CA LYS A 59 14.96 17.57 11.05
C LYS A 59 14.73 18.82 10.18
N SER A 60 13.93 18.69 9.13
CA SER A 60 13.59 19.80 8.24
C SER A 60 12.77 20.88 8.95
N ALA A 61 11.77 20.48 9.74
CA ALA A 61 10.90 21.41 10.46
C ALA A 61 11.66 22.28 11.49
N GLU A 62 12.68 21.72 12.14
CA GLU A 62 13.54 22.45 13.07
C GLU A 62 14.29 23.62 12.38
N SER A 63 14.75 23.40 11.15
CA SER A 63 15.50 24.42 10.39
C SER A 63 14.68 25.62 9.94
N THR A 64 13.35 25.48 9.83
CA THR A 64 12.44 26.53 9.32
C THR A 64 12.18 27.65 10.34
N GLY A 65 12.40 27.40 11.64
CA GLY A 65 12.12 28.37 12.70
C GLY A 65 13.02 29.61 12.70
N VAL A 66 14.24 29.51 12.15
CA VAL A 66 15.24 30.59 12.15
C VAL A 66 14.91 31.69 11.13
N CYS A 67 14.22 31.34 10.04
CA CYS A 67 13.88 32.24 8.94
C CYS A 67 12.51 32.92 9.08
N ALA A 68 11.70 32.49 10.04
CA ALA A 68 10.35 32.99 10.29
C ALA A 68 10.31 34.38 10.97
N ILE A 69 11.46 35.05 11.14
CA ILE A 69 11.59 36.31 11.88
C ILE A 69 12.05 37.42 10.92
N GLY A 70 11.41 38.59 10.94
CA GLY A 70 11.80 39.79 10.18
C GLY A 70 11.05 40.01 8.87
N ARG A 71 11.65 40.74 7.91
CA ARG A 71 10.97 41.13 6.63
C ARG A 71 10.57 39.95 5.74
N TRP A 72 11.22 38.80 5.87
CA TRP A 72 10.87 37.58 5.13
C TRP A 72 9.60 36.91 5.62
N ALA A 73 9.28 37.07 6.92
CA ALA A 73 7.99 36.65 7.45
C ALA A 73 6.87 37.30 6.64
N LEU A 74 6.95 38.60 6.34
CA LEU A 74 5.92 39.30 5.57
C LEU A 74 5.72 38.76 4.13
N LEU A 75 6.78 38.27 3.49
CA LEU A 75 6.71 37.74 2.12
C LEU A 75 6.17 36.30 2.06
N PHE A 76 6.42 35.52 3.11
CA PHE A 76 6.08 34.10 3.15
C PHE A 76 5.04 33.74 4.21
N GLU A 77 4.50 34.72 4.95
CA GLU A 77 3.57 34.48 6.05
C GLU A 77 2.39 33.63 5.59
N LYS A 78 1.75 34.06 4.50
CA LYS A 78 0.61 33.34 3.94
C LYS A 78 1.02 31.97 3.40
N PRO A 79 2.01 31.83 2.50
CA PRO A 79 2.45 30.51 2.05
C PRO A 79 2.85 29.55 3.17
N VAL A 80 3.54 30.02 4.21
CA VAL A 80 3.93 29.18 5.36
C VAL A 80 2.71 28.75 6.17
N LYS A 81 1.77 29.66 6.44
CA LYS A 81 0.50 29.33 7.13
C LYS A 81 -0.34 28.32 6.33
N ASP A 82 -0.45 28.54 5.02
CA ASP A 82 -1.20 27.67 4.11
C ASP A 82 -0.52 26.29 4.01
N MET A 83 0.82 26.24 3.92
CA MET A 83 1.57 24.99 3.93
C MET A 83 1.38 24.22 5.24
N GLU A 84 1.40 24.91 6.37
CA GLU A 84 1.18 24.32 7.69
C GLU A 84 -0.25 23.76 7.83
N ALA A 85 -1.24 24.44 7.27
CA ALA A 85 -2.61 23.93 7.19
C ALA A 85 -2.69 22.66 6.32
N GLU A 86 -2.07 22.68 5.14
CA GLU A 86 -2.06 21.51 4.25
C GLU A 86 -1.26 20.33 4.84
N ARG A 87 -0.19 20.60 5.59
CA ARG A 87 0.52 19.59 6.36
C ARG A 87 -0.41 18.92 7.38
N LYS A 88 -1.19 19.68 8.14
CA LYS A 88 -2.16 19.12 9.11
C LYS A 88 -3.25 18.31 8.41
N ASN A 89 -3.69 18.74 7.23
CA ASN A 89 -4.60 17.95 6.39
C ASN A 89 -3.97 16.61 5.98
N LEU A 90 -2.71 16.63 5.54
CA LEU A 90 -1.96 15.43 5.18
C LEU A 90 -1.78 14.47 6.38
N GLU A 91 -1.50 15.00 7.56
CA GLU A 91 -1.42 14.21 8.81
C GLU A 91 -2.77 13.60 9.20
N SER A 92 -3.86 14.35 9.03
CA SER A 92 -5.21 13.86 9.28
C SER A 92 -5.59 12.74 8.31
N ALA A 93 -5.26 12.88 7.03
CA ALA A 93 -5.43 11.83 6.03
C ALA A 93 -4.62 10.57 6.37
N HIS A 94 -3.41 10.74 6.90
CA HIS A 94 -2.59 9.63 7.36
C HIS A 94 -3.14 8.93 8.62
N ALA A 95 -3.77 9.66 9.55
CA ALA A 95 -4.46 9.03 10.68
C ALA A 95 -5.59 8.10 10.20
N ALA A 96 -6.33 8.49 9.15
CA ALA A 96 -7.30 7.62 8.50
C ALA A 96 -6.63 6.41 7.83
N LEU A 97 -5.51 6.61 7.12
CA LEU A 97 -4.74 5.51 6.52
C LEU A 97 -4.30 4.48 7.56
N ARG A 98 -3.84 4.92 8.75
CA ARG A 98 -3.45 4.00 9.84
C ARG A 98 -4.62 3.15 10.33
N ARG A 99 -5.81 3.72 10.44
CA ARG A 99 -7.02 2.95 10.79
C ARG A 99 -7.31 1.92 9.71
N LYS A 100 -7.21 2.30 8.43
CA LYS A 100 -7.44 1.37 7.31
C LYS A 100 -6.43 0.23 7.29
N ALA A 101 -5.16 0.52 7.55
CA ALA A 101 -4.13 -0.51 7.66
C ALA A 101 -4.42 -1.50 8.81
N ALA A 102 -4.90 -1.00 9.96
CA ALA A 102 -5.30 -1.85 11.08
C ALA A 102 -6.51 -2.73 10.77
N GLU A 103 -7.52 -2.20 10.06
CA GLU A 103 -8.67 -2.99 9.57
C GLU A 103 -8.21 -4.15 8.67
N VAL A 104 -7.30 -3.86 7.73
CA VAL A 104 -6.78 -4.87 6.81
C VAL A 104 -5.96 -5.94 7.53
N GLU A 105 -5.19 -5.57 8.56
CA GLU A 105 -4.45 -6.54 9.39
C GLU A 105 -5.40 -7.41 10.23
N ALA A 106 -6.52 -6.86 10.71
CA ALA A 106 -7.54 -7.64 11.40
C ALA A 106 -8.20 -8.68 10.47
N VAL A 107 -8.53 -8.27 9.23
CA VAL A 107 -9.04 -9.18 8.20
C VAL A 107 -8.01 -10.28 7.91
N ARG A 108 -6.73 -9.94 7.78
CA ARG A 108 -5.65 -10.92 7.61
C ARG A 108 -5.62 -11.94 8.74
N SER A 109 -5.59 -11.47 10.00
CA SER A 109 -5.52 -12.34 11.18
C SER A 109 -6.71 -13.30 11.24
N GLU A 110 -7.91 -12.84 10.90
CA GLU A 110 -9.10 -13.69 10.83
C GLU A 110 -8.97 -14.74 9.73
N ILE A 111 -8.49 -14.37 8.54
CA ILE A 111 -8.32 -15.35 7.46
C ILE A 111 -7.20 -16.36 7.78
N GLU A 112 -6.09 -15.94 8.40
CA GLU A 112 -5.05 -16.86 8.88
C GLU A 112 -5.57 -17.84 9.92
N LYS A 113 -6.48 -17.39 10.81
CA LYS A 113 -7.15 -18.27 11.77
C LYS A 113 -8.03 -19.28 11.04
N GLN A 114 -8.87 -18.84 10.10
CA GLN A 114 -9.70 -19.74 9.29
C GLN A 114 -8.85 -20.75 8.53
N HIS A 115 -7.69 -20.33 8.00
CA HIS A 115 -6.75 -21.23 7.34
C HIS A 115 -6.20 -22.30 8.28
N ARG A 116 -5.77 -21.92 9.49
CA ARG A 116 -5.34 -22.88 10.52
C ARG A 116 -6.45 -23.83 10.92
N ASP A 117 -7.67 -23.34 11.07
CA ASP A 117 -8.83 -24.15 11.45
C ASP A 117 -9.18 -25.18 10.37
N VAL A 118 -9.16 -24.78 9.10
CA VAL A 118 -9.34 -25.68 7.95
C VAL A 118 -8.22 -26.71 7.89
N ARG A 119 -6.96 -26.30 8.10
CA ARG A 119 -5.81 -27.19 8.15
C ARG A 119 -5.88 -28.19 9.32
N ALA A 120 -6.34 -27.78 10.49
CA ALA A 120 -6.48 -28.68 11.64
C ALA A 120 -7.56 -29.75 11.43
N ARG A 121 -8.52 -29.51 10.52
CA ARG A 121 -9.59 -30.44 10.14
C ARG A 121 -9.23 -31.32 8.93
N ILE A 122 -7.94 -31.43 8.58
CA ILE A 122 -7.47 -32.21 7.42
C ILE A 122 -7.79 -33.71 7.53
N THR A 123 -7.84 -34.27 8.73
CA THR A 123 -7.97 -35.73 8.91
C THR A 123 -9.37 -36.31 8.65
N PRO A 124 -10.51 -35.58 8.84
CA PRO A 124 -11.84 -36.13 8.51
C PRO A 124 -12.44 -35.70 7.15
N LEU A 125 -11.90 -34.68 6.46
CA LEU A 125 -12.71 -33.94 5.45
C LEU A 125 -12.68 -34.43 4.00
N GLY A 126 -11.76 -35.29 3.57
CA GLY A 126 -11.73 -35.78 2.17
C GLY A 126 -12.01 -34.67 1.14
N ASP A 127 -13.04 -34.87 0.30
CA ASP A 127 -13.47 -33.96 -0.79
C ASP A 127 -13.87 -32.54 -0.36
N GLN A 128 -14.15 -32.27 0.92
CA GLN A 128 -14.58 -30.95 1.41
C GLN A 128 -13.42 -30.01 1.75
N TYR A 129 -12.19 -30.52 1.85
CA TYR A 129 -11.01 -29.72 2.18
C TYR A 129 -10.63 -28.72 1.08
N TRP A 130 -10.58 -29.19 -0.17
CA TRP A 130 -10.10 -28.40 -1.30
C TRP A 130 -11.00 -27.20 -1.63
N PRO A 131 -12.35 -27.35 -1.70
CA PRO A 131 -13.23 -26.20 -1.93
C PRO A 131 -13.14 -25.13 -0.83
N GLU A 132 -12.95 -25.55 0.42
CA GLU A 132 -12.86 -24.61 1.55
C GLU A 132 -11.51 -23.87 1.58
N LEU A 133 -10.41 -24.58 1.27
CA LEU A 133 -9.10 -23.97 1.09
C LEU A 133 -9.09 -22.95 -0.05
N GLU A 134 -9.73 -23.29 -1.18
CA GLU A 134 -9.89 -22.39 -2.33
C GLU A 134 -10.67 -21.13 -1.92
N ARG A 135 -11.81 -21.30 -1.22
CA ARG A 135 -12.63 -20.19 -0.71
C ARG A 135 -11.87 -19.28 0.26
N VAL A 136 -11.03 -19.84 1.13
CA VAL A 136 -10.14 -19.07 2.03
C VAL A 136 -9.10 -18.29 1.22
N THR A 137 -8.45 -18.96 0.26
CA THR A 137 -7.39 -18.37 -0.57
C THR A 137 -7.92 -17.23 -1.45
N GLU A 138 -9.09 -17.41 -2.05
CA GLU A 138 -9.72 -16.37 -2.89
C GLU A 138 -10.15 -15.17 -2.04
N ARG A 139 -10.62 -15.39 -0.80
CA ARG A 139 -10.89 -14.28 0.13
C ARG A 139 -9.62 -13.53 0.54
N MET A 140 -8.50 -14.23 0.79
CA MET A 140 -7.21 -13.56 1.02
C MET A 140 -6.82 -12.71 -0.19
N ARG A 141 -7.00 -13.22 -1.40
CA ARG A 141 -6.68 -12.49 -2.63
C ARG A 141 -7.56 -11.25 -2.82
N ALA A 142 -8.88 -11.43 -2.76
CA ALA A 142 -9.84 -10.36 -3.05
C ALA A 142 -9.84 -9.27 -1.96
N GLN A 143 -9.76 -9.66 -0.69
CA GLN A 143 -9.96 -8.72 0.42
C GLN A 143 -8.67 -8.21 1.03
N TYR A 144 -7.64 -9.05 1.14
CA TYR A 144 -6.39 -8.67 1.80
C TYR A 144 -5.35 -8.19 0.79
N MET A 145 -5.03 -8.99 -0.24
CA MET A 145 -3.93 -8.67 -1.17
C MET A 145 -4.17 -7.36 -1.94
N SER A 146 -5.36 -7.21 -2.54
CA SER A 146 -5.71 -5.97 -3.25
C SER A 146 -5.81 -4.78 -2.29
N ALA A 147 -6.39 -4.95 -1.11
CA ALA A 147 -6.50 -3.84 -0.15
C ALA A 147 -5.13 -3.37 0.37
N VAL A 148 -4.22 -4.29 0.70
CA VAL A 148 -2.86 -3.92 1.14
C VAL A 148 -2.11 -3.21 0.01
N LYS A 149 -2.08 -3.81 -1.19
CA LYS A 149 -1.27 -3.28 -2.29
C LYS A 149 -1.86 -1.99 -2.87
N ASP A 150 -3.12 -2.05 -3.28
CA ASP A 150 -3.73 -1.01 -4.13
C ASP A 150 -4.26 0.16 -3.30
N LYS A 151 -4.57 -0.07 -2.02
CA LYS A 151 -5.05 0.99 -1.12
C LYS A 151 -3.98 1.40 -0.13
N VAL A 152 -3.53 0.50 0.74
CA VAL A 152 -2.68 0.85 1.89
C VAL A 152 -1.28 1.27 1.44
N MET A 153 -0.58 0.44 0.68
CA MET A 153 0.79 0.74 0.23
C MET A 153 0.82 1.93 -0.74
N ALA A 154 -0.12 1.99 -1.68
CA ALA A 154 -0.25 3.14 -2.58
C ALA A 154 -0.47 4.46 -1.81
N ALA A 155 -1.35 4.45 -0.81
CA ALA A 155 -1.60 5.61 0.04
C ALA A 155 -0.39 5.98 0.90
N TYR A 156 0.37 5.01 1.42
CA TYR A 156 1.65 5.29 2.09
C TYR A 156 2.66 5.93 1.14
N GLY A 157 2.71 5.49 -0.12
CA GLY A 157 3.50 6.13 -1.17
C GLY A 157 3.16 7.61 -1.32
N HIS A 158 1.88 7.94 -1.50
CA HIS A 158 1.42 9.32 -1.60
C HIS A 158 1.65 10.15 -0.34
N TYR A 159 1.55 9.55 0.85
CA TYR A 159 1.92 10.22 2.09
C TYR A 159 3.40 10.60 2.11
N MET A 160 4.29 9.64 1.77
CA MET A 160 5.72 9.90 1.72
C MET A 160 6.07 10.98 0.71
N ASP A 161 5.42 10.98 -0.47
CA ASP A 161 5.60 12.02 -1.47
C ASP A 161 5.15 13.40 -0.96
N GLY A 162 4.01 13.46 -0.27
CA GLY A 162 3.55 14.70 0.37
C GLY A 162 4.50 15.22 1.43
N VAL A 163 5.02 14.35 2.30
CA VAL A 163 6.02 14.75 3.31
C VAL A 163 7.31 15.23 2.64
N LYS A 164 7.78 14.56 1.59
CA LYS A 164 8.94 15.03 0.79
C LYS A 164 8.70 16.39 0.17
N THR A 165 7.48 16.69 -0.31
CA THR A 165 7.11 18.02 -0.79
C THR A 165 7.24 19.08 0.31
N VAL A 166 6.78 18.79 1.53
CA VAL A 166 6.93 19.71 2.67
C VAL A 166 8.41 19.91 3.04
N ILE A 167 9.21 18.83 3.07
CA ILE A 167 10.66 18.92 3.31
C ILE A 167 11.34 19.82 2.27
N ALA A 168 11.03 19.61 0.99
CA ALA A 168 11.60 20.40 -0.10
C ALA A 168 11.23 21.89 0.02
N PHE A 169 9.97 22.18 0.39
CA PHE A 169 9.54 23.55 0.66
C PHE A 169 10.35 24.19 1.78
N ASN A 170 10.47 23.53 2.93
CA ASN A 170 11.25 24.03 4.06
C ASN A 170 12.72 24.27 3.69
N SER A 171 13.34 23.32 2.97
CA SER A 171 14.74 23.45 2.54
C SER A 171 14.94 24.65 1.61
N GLN A 172 14.04 24.86 0.66
CA GLN A 172 14.13 25.99 -0.26
C GLN A 172 13.87 27.31 0.44
N TYR A 173 12.86 27.37 1.31
CA TYR A 173 12.57 28.53 2.14
C TYR A 173 13.81 28.97 2.94
N ASN A 174 14.50 28.00 3.57
CA ASN A 174 15.71 28.28 4.34
C ASN A 174 16.89 28.72 3.46
N ALA A 175 17.04 28.14 2.27
CA ALA A 175 18.10 28.53 1.34
C ALA A 175 17.91 29.96 0.81
N GLU A 176 16.68 30.35 0.47
CA GLU A 176 16.37 31.70 -0.02
C GLU A 176 16.46 32.76 1.08
N CYS A 177 16.07 32.41 2.31
CA CYS A 177 16.30 33.22 3.49
C CYS A 177 17.79 33.58 3.70
N GLY A 178 18.70 32.62 3.46
CA GLY A 178 20.15 32.82 3.63
C GLY A 178 20.85 33.68 2.57
N LYS A 179 20.21 33.97 1.43
CA LYS A 179 20.82 34.68 0.27
C LYS A 179 20.60 36.21 0.26
N ALA A 180 20.13 36.77 1.36
CA ALA A 180 19.73 38.17 1.58
C ALA A 180 20.30 39.24 0.61
N PHE A 181 19.42 39.88 -0.18
CA PHE A 181 19.57 41.29 -0.61
C PHE A 181 18.19 41.97 -0.80
N PRO A 182 18.00 43.22 -0.33
CA PRO A 182 16.77 43.96 -0.51
C PRO A 182 16.61 44.47 -1.95
N GLY A 183 15.43 44.24 -2.56
CA GLY A 183 15.00 44.85 -3.82
C GLY A 183 14.96 43.93 -5.06
N ASN A 184 15.05 42.60 -4.89
CA ASN A 184 15.32 41.70 -6.02
C ASN A 184 14.06 40.94 -6.50
N ASP A 185 13.96 40.73 -7.83
CA ASP A 185 12.94 39.92 -8.52
C ASP A 185 12.86 38.47 -8.01
N VAL A 186 13.85 38.02 -7.23
CA VAL A 186 13.99 36.69 -6.63
C VAL A 186 12.83 36.32 -5.70
N ALA A 187 12.15 37.30 -5.09
CA ALA A 187 11.02 37.03 -4.18
C ALA A 187 9.80 36.45 -4.90
N LYS A 188 9.51 36.88 -6.14
CA LYS A 188 8.32 36.44 -6.88
C LYS A 188 8.40 34.96 -7.28
N PRO A 189 9.47 34.46 -7.93
CA PRO A 189 9.62 33.03 -8.22
C PRO A 189 9.59 32.17 -6.97
N ALA A 190 10.15 32.65 -5.84
CA ALA A 190 10.13 31.91 -4.59
C ALA A 190 8.72 31.78 -4.01
N VAL A 191 7.90 32.84 -4.05
CA VAL A 191 6.50 32.82 -3.63
C VAL A 191 5.63 31.99 -4.58
N GLU A 192 5.84 32.08 -5.89
CA GLU A 192 5.12 31.25 -6.88
C GLU A 192 5.43 29.76 -6.70
N ASN A 193 6.70 29.43 -6.48
CA ASN A 193 7.09 28.06 -6.20
C ASN A 193 6.56 27.56 -4.84
N ALA A 194 6.52 28.43 -3.82
CA ALA A 194 5.86 28.13 -2.55
C ALA A 194 4.37 27.79 -2.76
N ALA A 195 3.64 28.62 -3.50
CA ALA A 195 2.23 28.38 -3.84
C ALA A 195 2.03 27.05 -4.58
N LYS A 196 2.93 26.72 -5.51
CA LYS A 196 2.93 25.41 -6.20
C LYS A 196 3.08 24.24 -5.22
N LYS A 197 4.02 24.33 -4.28
CA LYS A 197 4.26 23.27 -3.29
C LYS A 197 3.07 23.06 -2.35
N ILE A 198 2.35 24.13 -2.00
CA ILE A 198 1.14 24.06 -1.18
C ILE A 198 0.06 23.27 -1.94
N GLY A 199 -0.16 23.62 -3.21
CA GLY A 199 -1.10 22.91 -4.07
C GLY A 199 -0.75 21.43 -4.27
N GLU A 200 0.53 21.11 -4.44
CA GLU A 200 1.02 19.72 -4.49
C GLU A 200 0.69 18.96 -3.19
N THR A 201 0.95 19.57 -2.02
CA THR A 201 0.68 18.99 -0.69
C THR A 201 -0.81 18.71 -0.48
N ALA A 202 -1.67 19.67 -0.84
CA ALA A 202 -3.11 19.51 -0.81
C ALA A 202 -3.57 18.33 -1.70
N GLY A 203 -2.96 18.21 -2.89
CA GLY A 203 -3.22 17.10 -3.82
C GLY A 203 -2.94 15.72 -3.22
N TRP A 204 -1.86 15.58 -2.43
CA TRP A 204 -1.53 14.32 -1.77
C TRP A 204 -2.53 13.93 -0.69
N SER A 205 -2.96 14.87 0.16
CA SER A 205 -3.95 14.59 1.20
C SER A 205 -5.28 14.10 0.61
N LYS A 206 -5.69 14.67 -0.54
CA LYS A 206 -6.86 14.22 -1.30
C LYS A 206 -6.67 12.81 -1.85
N LYS A 207 -5.57 12.52 -2.56
CA LYS A 207 -5.30 11.19 -3.13
C LYS A 207 -5.32 10.09 -2.07
N ILE A 208 -4.74 10.34 -0.89
CA ILE A 208 -4.77 9.38 0.22
C ILE A 208 -6.21 9.11 0.65
N ARG A 209 -7.01 10.16 0.87
CA ARG A 209 -8.42 10.02 1.25
C ARG A 209 -9.20 9.25 0.20
N ASP A 210 -9.07 9.60 -1.07
CA ASP A 210 -9.79 8.95 -2.18
C ASP A 210 -9.46 7.45 -2.30
N LEU A 211 -8.22 7.05 -1.94
CA LEU A 211 -7.80 5.63 -1.96
C LEU A 211 -8.34 4.81 -0.78
N ILE A 212 -8.52 5.43 0.39
CA ILE A 212 -8.89 4.73 1.62
C ILE A 212 -10.36 4.87 2.02
N SER A 213 -11.09 5.77 1.36
CA SER A 213 -12.55 5.90 1.45
C SER A 213 -13.24 4.72 0.76
#